data_AF-A0A938GXC5-F1
#
_entry.id   AF-A0A938GXC5-F1
#
_cell.length_a   1.000
_cell.length_b   1.000
_cell.length_c   1.000
_cell.angle_alpha   90.00
_cell.angle_beta   90.00
_cell.angle_gamma   90.00
#
_symmetry.space_group_name_H-M   'P 1'
#
loop_
_entity.id
_entity.type
_entity.pdbx_description
1 polymer ?
#
loop_
_entity_poly.entity_id
_entity_poly.type
_entity_poly.pdbx_seq_one_letter_code
_entity_poly.pdbx_strand_id
1 'polypeptide(L)'
;MNQKYNVTVPGLGITFSTGTYANLANGAVNVCVGETNVFVTACIAQTTKPGQDFFPLTVDYREKYAAAGRFPGGYFKREGRPSEKEILTSRLCDRPCRPLFPEGLLNEVQILGQLLSADQLNESDIPMVNGASAALAISDIPWNGPIACVRVGLIDGRFVANPTIEQMYSSSLDLIYVGTKKDMLMIEGSADQLPEEEFIQALEFGHGAIQPIIAAIEELQKLAGKPKAAFPIVGASPEARVIIERVVPTERLIAAIFGKEKAARAAAVKALKDEATAALTAELGADKFTDVDLSVVFEDLQYKAYRKNVLEKGVRADGRGQKDLRPLGASVGVLPRVHGSATFQRGDTQNIAITTLGPTKEAQEMDGLTGGATSKSFILHYNFPPFSVGAIGR
;
A
#
# COMPACT_ATOMS: atom_id res chain seq x y z
N MET A 1 -0.73 -19.12 19.90
CA MET A 1 -0.42 -20.38 19.18
C MET A 1 0.95 -20.91 19.62
N ASN A 2 1.09 -22.16 20.06
CA ASN A 2 2.40 -22.70 20.51
C ASN A 2 3.37 -22.84 19.33
N GLN A 3 4.52 -22.19 19.38
CA GLN A 3 5.54 -22.21 18.33
C GLN A 3 6.94 -22.38 18.94
N LYS A 4 7.89 -22.84 18.13
CA LYS A 4 9.27 -23.11 18.55
C LYS A 4 10.02 -21.87 19.05
N TYR A 5 9.88 -20.74 18.36
CA TYR A 5 10.52 -19.48 18.70
C TYR A 5 9.45 -18.44 19.01
N ASN A 6 9.70 -17.61 20.03
CA ASN A 6 8.78 -16.58 20.50
C ASN A 6 9.59 -15.35 20.90
N VAL A 7 9.17 -14.17 20.45
CA VAL A 7 9.74 -12.88 20.83
C VAL A 7 8.60 -11.93 21.21
N THR A 8 8.65 -11.36 22.40
CA THR A 8 7.64 -10.44 22.92
C THR A 8 8.15 -9.01 22.88
N VAL A 9 7.33 -8.09 22.38
CA VAL A 9 7.62 -6.66 22.35
C VAL A 9 7.36 -6.06 23.74
N PRO A 10 8.40 -5.52 24.41
CA PRO A 10 8.22 -4.90 25.72
C PRO A 10 7.20 -3.75 25.68
N GLY A 11 6.30 -3.70 26.67
CA GLY A 11 5.34 -2.60 26.85
C GLY A 11 4.14 -2.57 25.90
N LEU A 12 4.15 -3.34 24.81
CA LEU A 12 3.06 -3.37 23.82
C LEU A 12 2.23 -4.65 23.82
N GLY A 13 2.63 -5.68 24.58
CA GLY A 13 1.88 -6.93 24.69
C GLY A 13 1.78 -7.74 23.39
N ILE A 14 2.62 -7.41 22.38
CA ILE A 14 2.68 -8.10 21.11
C ILE A 14 3.68 -9.25 21.23
N THR A 15 3.32 -10.45 20.79
CA THR A 15 4.25 -11.58 20.68
C THR A 15 4.28 -12.13 19.26
N PHE A 16 5.49 -12.26 18.71
CA PHE A 16 5.76 -12.92 17.44
C PHE A 16 6.24 -14.34 17.67
N SER A 17 5.67 -15.29 16.94
CA SER A 17 5.91 -16.72 17.16
C SER A 17 6.07 -17.48 15.84
N THR A 18 7.08 -18.35 15.70
CA THR A 18 7.36 -19.10 14.45
C THR A 18 8.06 -20.45 14.66
N GLY A 19 8.13 -21.27 13.61
CA GLY A 19 8.99 -22.46 13.52
C GLY A 19 8.31 -23.82 13.69
N THR A 20 6.99 -23.86 13.94
CA THR A 20 6.23 -25.11 14.08
C THR A 20 5.26 -25.35 12.92
N TYR A 21 4.57 -24.31 12.44
CA TYR A 21 3.51 -24.42 11.44
C TYR A 21 3.89 -23.78 10.11
N ALA A 22 3.30 -24.30 9.02
CA ALA A 22 3.50 -23.83 7.65
C ALA A 22 4.97 -23.81 7.18
N ASN A 23 5.75 -24.84 7.55
CA ASN A 23 7.19 -24.93 7.25
C ASN A 23 7.54 -24.98 5.74
N LEU A 24 6.56 -25.18 4.87
CA LEU A 24 6.71 -25.11 3.41
C LEU A 24 6.67 -23.67 2.86
N ALA A 25 6.18 -22.70 3.63
CA ALA A 25 6.21 -21.29 3.26
C ALA A 25 7.64 -20.72 3.35
N ASN A 26 7.91 -19.68 2.58
CA ASN A 26 9.18 -18.95 2.68
C ASN A 26 9.32 -18.33 4.08
N GLY A 27 8.25 -17.73 4.61
CA GLY A 27 8.16 -17.32 6.02
C GLY A 27 6.74 -17.49 6.57
N ALA A 28 6.62 -17.76 7.87
CA ALA A 28 5.35 -17.92 8.56
C ALA A 28 5.46 -17.45 10.01
N VAL A 29 4.57 -16.56 10.46
CA VAL A 29 4.59 -15.97 11.80
C VAL A 29 3.16 -15.86 12.35
N ASN A 30 2.98 -16.27 13.59
CA ASN A 30 1.79 -15.91 14.38
C ASN A 30 2.09 -14.65 15.18
N VAL A 31 1.20 -13.66 15.12
CA VAL A 31 1.22 -12.47 15.97
C VAL A 31 0.09 -12.57 16.97
N CYS A 32 0.40 -12.43 18.25
CA CYS A 32 -0.55 -12.46 19.35
C CYS A 32 -0.57 -11.12 20.07
N VAL A 33 -1.76 -10.55 20.27
CA VAL A 33 -2.00 -9.36 21.12
C VAL A 33 -3.20 -9.68 21.99
N GLY A 34 -3.01 -9.73 23.31
CA GLY A 34 -4.02 -10.33 24.19
C GLY A 34 -4.29 -11.77 23.77
N GLU A 35 -5.56 -12.09 23.46
CA GLU A 35 -5.94 -13.40 22.89
C GLU A 35 -6.24 -13.32 21.37
N THR A 36 -6.12 -12.13 20.77
CA THR A 36 -6.23 -11.94 19.33
C THR A 36 -4.99 -12.50 18.62
N ASN A 37 -5.19 -13.49 17.74
CA ASN A 37 -4.14 -14.20 17.02
C ASN A 37 -4.32 -14.03 15.50
N VAL A 38 -3.30 -13.47 14.85
CA VAL A 38 -3.23 -13.35 13.39
C VAL A 38 -2.05 -14.17 12.86
N PHE A 39 -2.33 -15.16 12.02
CA PHE A 39 -1.32 -16.00 11.39
C PHE A 39 -1.03 -15.51 9.98
N VAL A 40 0.24 -15.20 9.72
CA VAL A 40 0.69 -14.59 8.46
C VAL A 40 1.76 -15.45 7.80
N THR A 41 1.62 -15.70 6.50
CA THR A 41 2.60 -16.42 5.68
C THR A 41 3.02 -15.58 4.49
N ALA A 42 4.29 -15.66 4.10
CA ALA A 42 4.83 -15.07 2.88
C ALA A 42 5.41 -16.19 2.00
N CYS A 43 5.06 -16.15 0.71
CA CYS A 43 5.53 -17.09 -0.31
C CYS A 43 5.99 -16.33 -1.56
N ILE A 44 7.01 -16.86 -2.25
CA ILE A 44 7.48 -16.35 -3.55
C ILE A 44 7.53 -17.48 -4.58
N ALA A 45 7.08 -17.19 -5.81
CA ALA A 45 7.24 -18.09 -6.94
C ALA A 45 8.72 -18.18 -7.36
N GLN A 46 9.20 -19.39 -7.68
CA GLN A 46 10.60 -19.59 -8.09
C GLN A 46 10.90 -19.04 -9.50
N THR A 47 9.88 -18.94 -10.35
CA THR A 47 9.99 -18.45 -11.73
C THR A 47 8.97 -17.36 -12.02
N THR A 48 9.30 -16.48 -12.96
CA THR A 48 8.38 -15.47 -13.48
C THR A 48 7.49 -16.07 -14.57
N LYS A 49 6.28 -15.51 -14.75
CA LYS A 49 5.41 -15.89 -15.86
C LYS A 49 5.94 -15.27 -17.17
N PRO A 50 5.84 -15.97 -18.33
CA PRO A 50 6.18 -15.38 -19.62
C PRO A 50 5.39 -14.09 -19.88
N GLY A 51 6.07 -13.02 -20.30
CA GLY A 51 5.44 -11.74 -20.60
C GLY A 51 5.03 -10.91 -19.37
N GLN A 52 5.43 -11.30 -18.16
CA GLN A 52 5.21 -10.50 -16.95
C GLN A 52 5.98 -9.18 -17.05
N ASP A 53 5.29 -8.05 -16.92
CA ASP A 53 5.82 -6.69 -17.04
C ASP A 53 5.62 -5.84 -15.77
N PHE A 54 4.96 -6.39 -14.75
CA PHE A 54 4.74 -5.74 -13.45
C PHE A 54 5.06 -6.68 -12.28
N PHE A 55 5.42 -6.12 -11.12
CA PHE A 55 5.65 -6.91 -9.90
C PHE A 55 4.32 -7.40 -9.28
N PRO A 56 4.02 -8.72 -9.30
CA PRO A 56 2.77 -9.25 -8.79
C PRO A 56 2.88 -9.57 -7.29
N LEU A 57 2.76 -8.54 -6.47
CA LEU A 57 2.51 -8.69 -5.03
C LEU A 57 1.00 -8.76 -4.78
N THR A 58 0.57 -9.83 -4.13
CA THR A 58 -0.78 -10.02 -3.63
C THR A 58 -0.75 -10.11 -2.10
N VAL A 59 -1.56 -9.29 -1.45
CA VAL A 59 -1.81 -9.39 -0.01
C VAL A 59 -3.29 -9.71 0.21
N ASP A 60 -3.58 -10.81 0.89
CA ASP A 60 -4.96 -11.21 1.22
C ASP A 60 -5.06 -11.45 2.72
N TYR A 61 -6.00 -10.76 3.37
CA TYR A 61 -6.26 -10.87 4.78
C TYR A 61 -7.69 -11.36 4.95
N ARG A 62 -7.86 -12.46 5.70
CA ARG A 62 -9.16 -13.09 5.91
C ARG A 62 -9.50 -13.22 7.38
N GLU A 63 -10.73 -12.85 7.74
CA GLU A 63 -11.29 -13.05 9.07
C GLU A 63 -12.15 -14.32 9.07
N LYS A 64 -11.80 -15.29 9.91
CA LYS A 64 -12.61 -16.49 10.11
C LYS A 64 -13.65 -16.22 11.18
N TYR A 65 -14.92 -16.54 10.94
CA TYR A 65 -15.94 -16.36 11.99
C TYR A 65 -15.67 -17.25 13.21
N ALA A 66 -15.03 -18.40 12.97
CA ALA A 66 -14.57 -19.29 14.03
C ALA A 66 -13.57 -18.62 14.98
N ALA A 67 -12.86 -17.56 14.56
CA ALA A 67 -11.98 -16.79 15.43
C ALA A 67 -12.72 -16.13 16.60
N ALA A 68 -14.00 -15.82 16.40
CA ALA A 68 -14.90 -15.30 17.43
C ALA A 68 -15.89 -16.38 17.94
N GLY A 69 -15.67 -17.66 17.63
CA GLY A 69 -16.58 -18.75 18.01
C GLY A 69 -17.96 -18.68 17.34
N ARG A 70 -18.09 -17.99 16.20
CA ARG A 70 -19.36 -17.74 15.51
C ARG A 70 -19.49 -18.59 14.25
N PHE A 71 -20.72 -18.97 13.91
CA PHE A 71 -21.02 -19.51 12.58
C PHE A 71 -21.15 -18.38 11.56
N PRO A 72 -20.61 -18.53 10.33
CA PRO A 72 -20.84 -17.58 9.26
C PRO A 72 -22.33 -17.41 8.96
N GLY A 73 -22.73 -16.16 8.67
CA GLY A 73 -24.06 -15.83 8.18
C GLY A 73 -24.37 -16.46 6.81
N GLY A 74 -25.61 -16.32 6.36
CA GLY A 74 -26.04 -16.78 5.04
C GLY A 74 -26.33 -18.28 4.92
N TYR A 75 -26.59 -18.73 3.68
CA TYR A 75 -27.06 -20.08 3.36
C TYR A 75 -25.94 -21.13 3.41
N PHE A 76 -24.76 -20.82 2.86
CA PHE A 76 -23.65 -21.77 2.70
C PHE A 76 -22.85 -22.04 3.99
N LYS A 77 -23.08 -21.27 5.07
CA LYS A 77 -22.37 -21.39 6.36
C LYS A 77 -20.85 -21.42 6.22
N ARG A 78 -20.32 -20.58 5.33
CA ARG A 78 -18.89 -20.47 5.01
C ARG A 78 -18.55 -19.02 4.67
N GLU A 79 -17.31 -18.59 4.96
CA GLU A 79 -16.83 -17.27 4.55
C GLU A 79 -16.88 -17.11 3.02
N GLY A 80 -17.48 -16.00 2.58
CA GLY A 80 -17.63 -15.68 1.16
C GLY A 80 -16.51 -14.79 0.62
N ARG A 81 -16.90 -13.85 -0.24
CA ARG A 81 -15.99 -12.81 -0.74
C ARG A 81 -15.44 -11.98 0.43
N PRO A 82 -14.24 -11.40 0.30
CA PRO A 82 -13.71 -10.48 1.31
C PRO A 82 -14.68 -9.33 1.58
N SER A 83 -14.84 -9.00 2.85
CA SER A 83 -15.52 -7.81 3.35
C SER A 83 -14.71 -6.55 3.06
N GLU A 84 -15.34 -5.38 3.23
CA GLU A 84 -14.66 -4.08 3.11
C GLU A 84 -13.47 -3.98 4.07
N LYS A 85 -13.64 -4.41 5.34
CA LYS A 85 -12.56 -4.44 6.34
C LYS A 85 -11.40 -5.32 5.88
N GLU A 86 -11.68 -6.54 5.42
CA GLU A 86 -10.66 -7.47 4.94
C GLU A 86 -9.84 -6.86 3.79
N ILE A 87 -10.51 -6.23 2.82
CA ILE A 87 -9.86 -5.56 1.68
C ILE A 87 -9.03 -4.36 2.13
N LEU A 88 -9.54 -3.54 3.05
CA LEU A 88 -8.82 -2.37 3.57
C LEU A 88 -7.57 -2.80 4.35
N THR A 89 -7.65 -3.83 5.18
CA THR A 89 -6.49 -4.38 5.90
C THR A 89 -5.45 -4.99 4.94
N SER A 90 -5.88 -5.68 3.88
CA SER A 90 -4.99 -6.13 2.81
C SER A 90 -4.24 -4.97 2.17
N ARG A 91 -4.93 -3.87 1.85
CA ARG A 91 -4.32 -2.66 1.26
C ARG A 91 -3.40 -1.93 2.24
N LEU A 92 -3.77 -1.88 3.52
CA LEU A 92 -2.96 -1.32 4.61
C LEU A 92 -1.60 -2.04 4.70
N CYS A 93 -1.59 -3.36 4.52
CA CYS A 93 -0.38 -4.16 4.52
C CYS A 93 0.40 -4.10 3.19
N ASP A 94 -0.28 -4.09 2.04
CA ASP A 94 0.38 -4.04 0.72
C ASP A 94 1.22 -2.77 0.54
N ARG A 95 0.62 -1.61 0.84
CA ARG A 95 1.22 -0.28 0.59
C ARG A 95 2.63 -0.10 1.17
N PRO A 96 2.91 -0.37 2.46
CA PRO A 96 4.24 -0.22 3.02
C PRO A 96 5.19 -1.37 2.67
N CYS A 97 4.69 -2.58 2.37
CA CYS A 97 5.54 -3.71 1.98
C CYS A 97 6.06 -3.57 0.55
N ARG A 98 5.22 -3.11 -0.39
CA ARG A 98 5.49 -3.02 -1.83
C ARG A 98 6.77 -2.27 -2.21
N PRO A 99 7.06 -1.06 -1.70
CA PRO A 99 8.23 -0.29 -2.13
C PRO A 99 9.57 -0.86 -1.62
N LEU A 100 9.54 -1.84 -0.72
CA LEU A 100 10.73 -2.44 -0.13
C LEU A 100 11.19 -3.71 -0.85
N PHE A 101 10.45 -4.18 -1.84
CA PHE A 101 10.95 -5.22 -2.74
C PHE A 101 11.96 -4.61 -3.73
N PRO A 102 13.00 -5.35 -4.13
CA PRO A 102 13.96 -4.87 -5.12
C PRO A 102 13.28 -4.46 -6.43
N GLU A 103 13.71 -3.33 -6.99
CA GLU A 103 13.29 -2.90 -8.32
C GLU A 103 13.62 -3.98 -9.34
N GLY A 104 12.69 -4.25 -10.26
CA GLY A 104 12.81 -5.28 -11.29
C GLY A 104 12.58 -6.73 -10.82
N LEU A 105 12.25 -6.97 -9.54
CA LEU A 105 11.76 -8.27 -9.09
C LEU A 105 10.35 -8.50 -9.66
N LEU A 106 10.19 -9.52 -10.53
CA LEU A 106 8.89 -9.86 -11.15
C LEU A 106 8.32 -11.20 -10.69
N ASN A 107 9.01 -11.88 -9.77
CA ASN A 107 8.49 -13.11 -9.16
C ASN A 107 7.23 -12.79 -8.34
N GLU A 108 6.20 -13.62 -8.50
CA GLU A 108 4.95 -13.46 -7.76
C GLU A 108 5.18 -13.67 -6.26
N VAL A 109 4.77 -12.70 -5.47
CA VAL A 109 4.85 -12.75 -4.01
C VAL A 109 3.43 -12.72 -3.45
N GLN A 110 3.14 -13.65 -2.54
CA GLN A 110 1.87 -13.70 -1.85
C GLN A 110 2.07 -13.60 -0.35
N ILE A 111 1.34 -12.68 0.28
CA ILE A 111 1.26 -12.54 1.74
C ILE A 111 -0.19 -12.86 2.12
N LEU A 112 -0.37 -13.91 2.93
CA LEU A 112 -1.69 -14.32 3.41
C LEU A 112 -1.76 -14.12 4.92
N GLY A 113 -2.78 -13.41 5.38
CA GLY A 113 -3.10 -13.23 6.78
C GLY A 113 -4.42 -13.85 7.14
N GLN A 114 -4.49 -14.49 8.30
CA GLN A 114 -5.72 -15.10 8.80
C GLN A 114 -5.92 -14.76 10.27
N LEU A 115 -7.09 -14.19 10.61
CA LEU A 115 -7.54 -14.10 11.99
C LEU A 115 -7.94 -15.49 12.48
N LEU A 116 -7.21 -16.01 13.45
CA LEU A 116 -7.44 -17.35 14.02
C LEU A 116 -8.19 -17.29 15.36
N SER A 117 -8.03 -16.21 16.12
CA SER A 117 -8.76 -15.96 17.37
C SER A 117 -8.89 -14.46 17.57
N ALA A 118 -10.00 -14.01 18.15
CA ALA A 118 -10.26 -12.61 18.47
C ALA A 118 -10.76 -12.49 19.91
N ASP A 119 -10.14 -11.61 20.69
CA ASP A 119 -10.48 -11.34 22.10
C ASP A 119 -11.56 -10.28 22.29
N GLN A 120 -12.05 -9.70 21.20
CA GLN A 120 -13.03 -8.61 21.17
C GLN A 120 -12.57 -7.28 21.78
N LEU A 121 -11.26 -7.15 22.07
CA LEU A 121 -10.66 -5.96 22.67
C LEU A 121 -9.66 -5.31 21.70
N ASN A 122 -8.91 -6.14 20.97
CA ASN A 122 -7.83 -5.72 20.10
C ASN A 122 -8.19 -5.93 18.63
N GLU A 123 -7.93 -4.91 17.81
CA GLU A 123 -8.05 -5.03 16.36
C GLU A 123 -6.94 -5.89 15.75
N SER A 124 -7.25 -6.46 14.58
CA SER A 124 -6.42 -7.43 13.88
C SER A 124 -5.55 -6.82 12.78
N ASP A 125 -5.81 -5.57 12.41
CA ASP A 125 -5.12 -4.85 11.34
C ASP A 125 -3.64 -4.57 11.65
N ILE A 126 -3.34 -4.07 12.85
CA ILE A 126 -1.96 -3.80 13.29
C ILE A 126 -1.15 -5.11 13.41
N PRO A 127 -1.64 -6.19 14.06
CA PRO A 127 -0.99 -7.49 14.04
C PRO A 127 -0.78 -8.06 12.63
N MET A 128 -1.71 -7.83 11.69
CA MET A 128 -1.55 -8.28 10.31
C MET A 128 -0.34 -7.64 9.62
N VAL A 129 -0.20 -6.32 9.68
CA VAL A 129 0.95 -5.61 9.06
C VAL A 129 2.27 -6.03 9.72
N ASN A 130 2.31 -6.09 11.05
CA ASN A 130 3.49 -6.52 11.79
C ASN A 130 3.85 -7.98 11.52
N GLY A 131 2.85 -8.86 11.35
CA GLY A 131 3.02 -10.26 11.01
C GLY A 131 3.57 -10.46 9.59
N ALA A 132 3.11 -9.67 8.63
CA ALA A 132 3.66 -9.66 7.28
C ALA A 132 5.12 -9.22 7.26
N SER A 133 5.45 -8.16 7.99
CA SER A 133 6.83 -7.70 8.17
C SER A 133 7.73 -8.79 8.76
N ALA A 134 7.27 -9.43 9.85
CA ALA A 134 7.99 -10.52 10.48
C ALA A 134 8.17 -11.73 9.56
N ALA A 135 7.11 -12.15 8.85
CA ALA A 135 7.15 -13.26 7.91
C ALA A 135 8.12 -13.00 6.76
N LEU A 136 8.12 -11.80 6.17
CA LEU A 136 9.08 -11.40 5.14
C LEU A 136 10.50 -11.31 5.69
N ALA A 137 10.69 -10.77 6.90
CA ALA A 137 11.99 -10.65 7.55
C ALA A 137 12.66 -12.03 7.75
N ILE A 138 11.92 -13.02 8.28
CA ILE A 138 12.46 -14.38 8.52
C ILE A 138 12.55 -15.22 7.24
N SER A 139 11.88 -14.82 6.16
CA SER A 139 11.91 -15.55 4.89
C SER A 139 13.24 -15.40 4.14
N ASP A 140 13.43 -16.22 3.12
CA ASP A 140 14.48 -16.08 2.10
C ASP A 140 14.11 -15.06 0.99
N ILE A 141 12.93 -14.43 1.04
CA ILE A 141 12.49 -13.44 0.04
C ILE A 141 13.32 -12.15 0.16
N PRO A 142 13.91 -11.62 -0.93
CA PRO A 142 14.64 -10.37 -0.89
C PRO A 142 13.68 -9.20 -0.64
N TRP A 143 13.86 -8.54 0.50
CA TRP A 143 12.97 -7.46 0.95
C TRP A 143 13.71 -6.58 1.97
N ASN A 144 13.65 -5.26 1.77
CA ASN A 144 14.46 -4.24 2.48
C ASN A 144 13.78 -3.68 3.74
N GLY A 145 12.99 -4.49 4.44
CA GLY A 145 12.46 -4.13 5.76
C GLY A 145 13.43 -4.44 6.91
N PRO A 146 12.95 -4.68 8.14
CA PRO A 146 11.55 -4.75 8.52
C PRO A 146 10.86 -3.38 8.63
N ILE A 147 9.54 -3.41 8.52
CA ILE A 147 8.65 -2.31 8.90
C ILE A 147 7.96 -2.64 10.22
N ALA A 148 7.43 -1.64 10.89
CA ALA A 148 6.51 -1.84 12.00
C ALA A 148 5.36 -0.85 11.92
N CYS A 149 4.24 -1.26 12.51
CA CYS A 149 2.95 -0.62 12.44
C CYS A 149 2.36 -0.45 13.86
N VAL A 150 1.79 0.71 14.13
CA VAL A 150 0.99 1.00 15.33
C VAL A 150 -0.24 1.82 14.97
N ARG A 151 -1.31 1.69 15.74
CA ARG A 151 -2.39 2.68 15.79
C ARG A 151 -2.08 3.70 16.89
N VAL A 152 -2.26 4.98 16.63
CA VAL A 152 -2.10 6.07 17.57
C VAL A 152 -3.45 6.72 17.80
N GLY A 153 -3.90 6.70 19.05
CA GLY A 153 -5.07 7.44 19.52
C GLY A 153 -4.66 8.69 20.30
N LEU A 154 -5.54 9.69 20.34
CA LEU A 154 -5.43 10.86 21.21
C LEU A 154 -6.60 10.85 22.20
N ILE A 155 -6.32 10.36 23.41
CA ILE A 155 -7.31 10.10 24.46
C ILE A 155 -6.95 10.94 25.68
N ASP A 156 -7.90 11.74 26.17
CA ASP A 156 -7.70 12.65 27.31
C ASP A 156 -6.43 13.54 27.16
N GLY A 157 -6.18 14.01 25.94
CA GLY A 157 -5.02 14.85 25.61
C GLY A 157 -3.68 14.12 25.59
N ARG A 158 -3.67 12.78 25.54
CA ARG A 158 -2.44 11.97 25.51
C ARG A 158 -2.43 11.01 24.33
N PHE A 159 -1.28 10.89 23.68
CA PHE A 159 -1.07 9.87 22.66
C PHE A 159 -0.96 8.48 23.28
N VAL A 160 -1.71 7.53 22.73
CA VAL A 160 -1.72 6.12 23.16
C VAL A 160 -1.41 5.25 21.94
N ALA A 161 -0.42 4.36 22.07
CA ALA A 161 -0.09 3.39 21.04
C ALA A 161 -0.93 2.11 21.22
N ASN A 162 -1.49 1.62 20.12
CA ASN A 162 -2.39 0.47 20.03
C ASN A 162 -3.50 0.49 21.11
N PRO A 163 -4.31 1.57 21.17
CA PRO A 163 -5.47 1.60 22.05
C PRO A 163 -6.44 0.46 21.71
N THR A 164 -7.16 -0.02 22.73
CA THR A 164 -8.22 -1.00 22.52
C THR A 164 -9.38 -0.40 21.72
N ILE A 165 -10.24 -1.26 21.18
CA ILE A 165 -11.44 -0.84 20.46
C ILE A 165 -12.31 0.10 21.31
N GLU A 166 -12.45 -0.18 22.60
CA GLU A 166 -13.23 0.66 23.52
C GLU A 166 -12.58 2.03 23.75
N GLN A 167 -11.26 2.06 23.92
CA GLN A 167 -10.50 3.30 24.10
C GLN A 167 -10.63 4.22 22.88
N MET A 168 -10.74 3.65 21.68
CA MET A 168 -10.90 4.41 20.44
C MET A 168 -12.20 5.21 20.38
N TYR A 169 -13.27 4.83 21.11
CA TYR A 169 -14.49 5.64 21.18
C TYR A 169 -14.29 6.99 21.87
N SER A 170 -13.24 7.13 22.68
CA SER A 170 -12.87 8.39 23.34
C SER A 170 -11.70 9.10 22.64
N SER A 171 -11.26 8.59 21.48
CA SER A 171 -10.11 9.13 20.77
C SER A 171 -10.55 10.18 19.75
N SER A 172 -9.85 11.31 19.72
CA SER A 172 -10.00 12.35 18.68
C SER A 172 -9.09 12.15 17.46
N LEU A 173 -8.27 11.09 17.49
CA LEU A 173 -7.35 10.69 16.45
C LEU A 173 -7.41 9.17 16.26
N ASP A 174 -7.51 8.70 15.02
CA ASP A 174 -7.24 7.32 14.63
C ASP A 174 -6.17 7.37 13.56
N LEU A 175 -4.90 7.19 13.96
CA LEU A 175 -3.76 7.26 13.05
C LEU A 175 -3.02 5.92 13.05
N ILE A 176 -3.10 5.19 11.96
CA ILE A 176 -2.21 4.08 11.68
C ILE A 176 -0.91 4.64 11.12
N TYR A 177 0.20 4.36 11.81
CA TYR A 177 1.55 4.77 11.43
C TYR A 177 2.39 3.56 11.07
N VAL A 178 3.05 3.60 9.91
CA VAL A 178 3.96 2.55 9.44
C VAL A 178 5.30 3.15 9.02
N GLY A 179 6.40 2.57 9.51
CA GLY A 179 7.74 3.03 9.17
C GLY A 179 8.80 1.95 9.34
N THR A 180 10.02 2.28 8.89
CA THR A 180 11.24 1.56 9.20
C THR A 180 11.89 2.14 10.45
N LYS A 181 13.11 1.68 10.76
CA LYS A 181 13.94 2.24 11.84
C LYS A 181 14.26 3.73 11.65
N LYS A 182 14.18 4.23 10.40
CA LYS A 182 14.61 5.58 10.05
C LYS A 182 13.52 6.41 9.39
N ASP A 183 12.72 5.77 8.54
CA ASP A 183 11.85 6.48 7.59
C ASP A 183 10.38 6.16 7.84
N MET A 184 9.53 7.19 7.78
CA MET A 184 8.08 7.01 7.67
C MET A 184 7.75 6.51 6.26
N LEU A 185 6.93 5.46 6.16
CA LEU A 185 6.55 4.88 4.87
C LEU A 185 5.09 5.14 4.52
N MET A 186 4.19 4.97 5.49
CA MET A 186 2.76 5.05 5.24
C MET A 186 2.02 5.51 6.50
N ILE A 187 1.02 6.35 6.29
CA ILE A 187 0.02 6.70 7.29
C ILE A 187 -1.38 6.52 6.69
N GLU A 188 -2.32 6.13 7.53
CA GLU A 188 -3.76 6.02 7.23
C GLU A 188 -4.52 6.46 8.48
N GLY A 189 -5.59 7.22 8.35
CA GLY A 189 -6.32 7.63 9.55
C GLY A 189 -7.40 8.68 9.36
N SER A 190 -7.99 9.07 10.49
CA SER A 190 -8.97 10.14 10.63
C SER A 190 -8.72 10.92 11.91
N ALA A 191 -9.15 12.18 11.96
CA ALA A 191 -9.00 13.04 13.13
C ALA A 191 -10.13 14.07 13.19
N ASP A 192 -10.52 14.45 14.40
CA ASP A 192 -11.53 15.48 14.65
C ASP A 192 -10.91 16.88 14.58
N GLN A 193 -10.62 17.33 13.35
CA GLN A 193 -10.07 18.67 13.07
C GLN A 193 -8.82 19.01 13.90
N LEU A 194 -7.92 18.02 14.08
CA LEU A 194 -6.70 18.16 14.87
C LEU A 194 -5.75 19.22 14.29
N PRO A 195 -5.17 20.12 15.11
CA PRO A 195 -4.17 21.09 14.64
C PRO A 195 -2.94 20.40 14.03
N GLU A 196 -2.30 21.06 13.05
CA GLU A 196 -1.16 20.48 12.34
C GLU A 196 0.04 20.16 13.27
N GLU A 197 0.29 21.00 14.27
CA GLU A 197 1.37 20.80 15.23
C GLU A 197 1.14 19.53 16.08
N GLU A 198 -0.07 19.31 16.57
CA GLU A 198 -0.43 18.09 17.31
C GLU A 198 -0.39 16.86 16.41
N PHE A 199 -0.79 16.98 15.14
CA PHE A 199 -0.67 15.89 14.17
C PHE A 199 0.80 15.51 13.93
N ILE A 200 1.72 16.48 13.82
CA ILE A 200 3.16 16.21 13.71
C ILE A 200 3.68 15.50 14.96
N GLN A 201 3.28 15.92 16.16
CA GLN A 201 3.65 15.24 17.40
C GLN A 201 3.13 13.79 17.44
N ALA A 202 1.94 13.53 16.89
CA ALA A 202 1.41 12.17 16.77
C ALA A 202 2.26 11.29 15.82
N LEU A 203 2.79 11.86 14.73
CA LEU A 203 3.73 11.16 13.83
C LEU A 203 5.05 10.82 14.53
N GLU A 204 5.61 11.76 15.30
CA GLU A 204 6.82 11.54 16.09
C GLU A 204 6.62 10.47 17.15
N PHE A 205 5.49 10.52 17.87
CA PHE A 205 5.09 9.50 18.83
C PHE A 205 4.95 8.13 18.15
N GLY A 206 4.26 8.06 17.02
CA GLY A 206 4.11 6.84 16.22
C GLY A 206 5.45 6.26 15.81
N HIS A 207 6.39 7.10 15.35
CA HIS A 207 7.73 6.67 14.98
C HIS A 207 8.52 6.10 16.17
N GLY A 208 8.39 6.69 17.36
CA GLY A 208 8.98 6.15 18.58
C GLY A 208 8.35 4.81 18.99
N ALA A 209 7.02 4.71 18.92
CA ALA A 209 6.26 3.54 19.34
C ALA A 209 6.50 2.30 18.47
N ILE A 210 6.88 2.46 17.20
CA ILE A 210 7.21 1.31 16.33
C ILE A 210 8.60 0.71 16.60
N GLN A 211 9.53 1.44 17.23
CA GLN A 211 10.93 0.98 17.36
C GLN A 211 11.09 -0.33 18.15
N PRO A 212 10.37 -0.54 19.29
CA PRO A 212 10.43 -1.82 20.00
C PRO A 212 9.91 -2.99 19.16
N ILE A 213 8.93 -2.76 18.28
CA ILE A 213 8.39 -3.78 17.37
C ILE A 213 9.44 -4.17 16.33
N ILE A 214 10.13 -3.18 15.73
CA ILE A 214 11.23 -3.41 14.80
C ILE A 214 12.32 -4.26 15.45
N ALA A 215 12.74 -3.89 16.67
CA ALA A 215 13.77 -4.62 17.40
C ALA A 215 13.37 -6.09 17.65
N ALA A 216 12.11 -6.35 17.99
CA ALA A 216 11.59 -7.70 18.18
C ALA A 216 11.56 -8.51 16.87
N ILE A 217 11.20 -7.89 15.74
CA ILE A 217 11.23 -8.55 14.43
C ILE A 217 12.68 -8.87 14.03
N GLU A 218 13.63 -7.96 14.25
CA GLU A 218 15.06 -8.19 14.03
C GLU A 218 15.59 -9.33 14.93
N GLU A 219 15.13 -9.43 16.18
CA GLU A 219 15.46 -10.54 17.07
C GLU A 219 14.89 -11.87 16.56
N LEU A 220 13.63 -11.90 16.14
CA LEU A 220 13.02 -13.10 15.55
C LEU A 220 13.78 -13.55 14.29
N GLN A 221 14.21 -12.60 13.45
CA GLN A 221 15.05 -12.86 12.28
C GLN A 221 16.39 -13.48 12.66
N LYS A 222 17.04 -13.05 13.75
CA LYS A 222 18.28 -13.69 14.22
C LYS A 222 18.05 -15.13 14.69
N LEU A 223 16.90 -15.42 15.30
CA LEU A 223 16.57 -16.75 15.84
C LEU A 223 16.13 -17.75 14.76
N ALA A 224 15.37 -17.28 13.76
CA ALA A 224 14.64 -18.15 12.83
C ALA A 224 14.72 -17.71 11.36
N GLY A 225 15.51 -16.69 11.03
CA GLY A 225 15.64 -16.16 9.68
C GLY A 225 16.39 -17.08 8.73
N LYS A 226 15.90 -17.16 7.49
CA LYS A 226 16.57 -17.85 6.38
C LYS A 226 17.53 -16.88 5.66
N PRO A 227 18.65 -17.37 5.10
CA PRO A 227 19.46 -16.57 4.18
C PRO A 227 18.62 -16.08 3.00
N LYS A 228 18.79 -14.81 2.61
CA LYS A 228 18.08 -14.25 1.45
C LYS A 228 18.53 -14.95 0.16
N ALA A 229 17.56 -15.41 -0.61
CA ALA A 229 17.79 -16.02 -1.91
C ALA A 229 18.01 -14.93 -2.97
N ALA A 230 18.80 -15.27 -3.99
CA ALA A 230 18.99 -14.44 -5.16
C ALA A 230 17.93 -14.78 -6.21
N PHE A 231 17.26 -13.75 -6.72
CA PHE A 231 16.31 -13.88 -7.82
C PHE A 231 16.81 -13.04 -9.00
N PRO A 232 16.59 -13.50 -10.25
CA PRO A 232 16.83 -12.66 -11.42
C PRO A 232 16.01 -11.37 -11.32
N ILE A 233 16.68 -10.25 -11.57
CA ILE A 233 16.05 -8.92 -11.63
C ILE A 233 15.97 -8.51 -13.09
N VAL A 234 14.80 -8.03 -13.50
CA VAL A 234 14.56 -7.47 -14.83
C VAL A 234 15.02 -6.02 -14.85
N GLY A 235 15.82 -5.66 -15.84
CA GLY A 235 16.34 -4.31 -16.02
C GLY A 235 16.91 -4.13 -17.42
N ALA A 236 17.38 -2.91 -17.71
CA ALA A 236 18.04 -2.62 -18.97
C ALA A 236 19.49 -3.11 -18.99
N SER A 237 19.92 -3.62 -20.14
CA SER A 237 21.32 -3.92 -20.45
C SER A 237 22.17 -2.63 -20.37
N PRO A 238 23.42 -2.73 -19.85
CA PRO A 238 24.31 -1.57 -19.77
C PRO A 238 24.54 -0.88 -21.12
N GLU A 239 24.68 -1.65 -22.19
CA GLU A 239 24.93 -1.15 -23.55
C GLU A 239 23.73 -0.36 -24.08
N ALA A 240 22.51 -0.90 -23.94
CA ALA A 240 21.30 -0.20 -24.37
C ALA A 240 21.12 1.10 -23.59
N ARG A 241 21.37 1.09 -22.27
CA ARG A 241 21.28 2.29 -21.44
C ARG A 241 22.21 3.41 -21.92
N VAL A 242 23.48 3.09 -22.18
CA VAL A 242 24.46 4.06 -22.68
C VAL A 242 24.01 4.69 -24.00
N ILE A 243 23.48 3.88 -24.92
CA ILE A 243 23.01 4.36 -26.23
C ILE A 243 21.78 5.26 -26.05
N ILE A 244 20.78 4.83 -25.29
CA ILE A 244 19.54 5.59 -25.08
C ILE A 244 19.84 6.94 -24.41
N GLU A 245 20.66 6.95 -23.35
CA GLU A 245 21.01 8.19 -22.63
C GLU A 245 21.79 9.17 -23.51
N ARG A 246 22.61 8.67 -24.45
CA ARG A 246 23.34 9.50 -25.42
C ARG A 246 22.41 10.11 -26.47
N VAL A 247 21.46 9.33 -26.99
CA VAL A 247 20.55 9.76 -28.08
C VAL A 247 19.45 10.68 -27.54
N VAL A 248 18.99 10.40 -26.33
CA VAL A 248 17.92 11.12 -25.64
C VAL A 248 18.46 11.71 -24.34
N PRO A 249 19.31 12.76 -24.41
CA PRO A 249 19.77 13.45 -23.23
C PRO A 249 18.59 14.04 -22.45
N THR A 250 18.74 14.12 -21.13
CA THR A 250 17.68 14.56 -20.20
C THR A 250 17.06 15.89 -20.62
N GLU A 251 17.85 16.83 -21.14
CA GLU A 251 17.39 18.15 -21.59
C GLU A 251 16.38 18.07 -22.76
N ARG A 252 16.59 17.16 -23.71
CA ARG A 252 15.62 16.92 -24.80
C ARG A 252 14.34 16.29 -24.27
N LEU A 253 14.47 15.39 -23.30
CA LEU A 253 13.32 14.76 -22.67
C LEU A 253 12.50 15.77 -21.84
N ILE A 254 13.15 16.71 -21.15
CA ILE A 254 12.48 17.82 -20.47
C ILE A 254 11.62 18.62 -21.46
N ALA A 255 12.12 18.93 -22.65
CA ALA A 255 11.33 19.64 -23.66
C ALA A 255 10.11 18.83 -24.14
N ALA A 256 10.19 17.49 -24.14
CA ALA A 256 9.10 16.62 -24.58
C ALA A 256 8.03 16.35 -23.50
N ILE A 257 8.42 16.27 -22.22
CA ILE A 257 7.52 15.90 -21.12
C ILE A 257 6.85 17.10 -20.43
N PHE A 258 7.32 18.32 -20.69
CA PHE A 258 6.75 19.56 -20.14
C PHE A 258 5.89 20.25 -21.21
N GLY A 259 4.63 20.50 -20.89
CA GLY A 259 3.64 21.06 -21.81
C GLY A 259 2.22 20.93 -21.26
N LYS A 260 1.31 21.81 -21.69
CA LYS A 260 -0.06 21.86 -21.13
C LYS A 260 -0.92 20.65 -21.52
N GLU A 261 -0.78 20.15 -22.75
CA GLU A 261 -1.66 19.11 -23.27
C GLU A 261 -1.04 17.71 -23.14
N LYS A 262 -1.79 16.76 -22.56
CA LYS A 262 -1.34 15.37 -22.37
C LYS A 262 -1.04 14.66 -23.69
N ALA A 263 -1.88 14.86 -24.71
CA ALA A 263 -1.74 14.21 -26.01
C ALA A 263 -0.44 14.63 -26.73
N ALA A 264 -0.14 15.94 -26.71
CA ALA A 264 1.09 16.48 -27.28
C ALA A 264 2.35 15.89 -26.59
N ARG A 265 2.35 15.79 -25.25
CA ARG A 265 3.46 15.18 -24.49
C ARG A 265 3.64 13.71 -24.85
N ALA A 266 2.56 12.94 -24.95
CA ALA A 266 2.63 11.53 -25.33
C ALA A 266 3.23 11.34 -26.73
N ALA A 267 2.86 12.18 -27.70
CA ALA A 267 3.42 12.15 -29.04
C ALA A 267 4.92 12.51 -29.06
N ALA A 268 5.33 13.54 -28.30
CA ALA A 268 6.74 13.94 -28.22
C ALA A 268 7.63 12.86 -27.58
N VAL A 269 7.16 12.23 -26.50
CA VAL A 269 7.89 11.10 -25.88
C VAL A 269 7.95 9.90 -26.82
N LYS A 270 6.88 9.63 -27.58
CA LYS A 270 6.89 8.56 -28.58
C LYS A 270 7.95 8.80 -29.65
N ALA A 271 8.08 10.03 -30.17
CA ALA A 271 9.10 10.36 -31.16
C ALA A 271 10.52 10.11 -30.63
N LEU A 272 10.80 10.48 -29.38
CA LEU A 272 12.10 10.19 -28.74
C LEU A 272 12.34 8.69 -28.57
N LYS A 273 11.31 7.90 -28.25
CA LYS A 273 11.40 6.43 -28.20
C LYS A 273 11.74 5.87 -29.57
N ASP A 274 11.05 6.32 -30.62
CA ASP A 274 11.29 5.86 -31.99
C ASP A 274 12.75 6.17 -32.44
N GLU A 275 13.29 7.34 -32.08
CA GLU A 275 14.71 7.69 -32.31
C GLU A 275 15.68 6.75 -31.56
N ALA A 276 15.42 6.49 -30.29
CA ALA A 276 16.25 5.59 -29.48
C ALA A 276 16.23 4.16 -30.03
N THR A 277 15.07 3.66 -30.46
CA THR A 277 14.93 2.34 -31.11
C THR A 277 15.76 2.26 -32.39
N ALA A 278 15.74 3.31 -33.22
CA ALA A 278 16.53 3.35 -34.45
C ALA A 278 18.04 3.30 -34.16
N ALA A 279 18.51 4.04 -33.15
CA ALA A 279 19.92 4.02 -32.74
C ALA A 279 20.35 2.66 -32.17
N LEU A 280 19.53 2.04 -31.32
CA LEU A 280 19.80 0.69 -30.79
C LEU A 280 19.89 -0.35 -31.91
N THR A 281 18.99 -0.26 -32.89
CA THR A 281 19.00 -1.17 -34.05
C THR A 281 20.25 -0.97 -34.90
N ALA A 282 20.69 0.28 -35.10
CA ALA A 282 21.89 0.57 -35.87
C ALA A 282 23.19 0.13 -35.17
N GLU A 283 23.27 0.25 -33.84
CA GLU A 283 24.52 0.04 -33.09
C GLU A 283 24.66 -1.36 -32.46
N LEU A 284 23.56 -1.94 -31.97
CA LEU A 284 23.55 -3.27 -31.35
C LEU A 284 22.98 -4.35 -32.28
N GLY A 285 22.10 -3.96 -33.21
CA GLY A 285 21.27 -4.88 -33.97
C GLY A 285 19.93 -5.17 -33.27
N ALA A 286 18.89 -5.44 -34.06
CA ALA A 286 17.51 -5.61 -33.58
C ALA A 286 17.33 -6.71 -32.53
N ASP A 287 18.16 -7.77 -32.58
CA ASP A 287 18.03 -8.94 -31.70
C ASP A 287 18.79 -8.80 -30.36
N LYS A 288 19.49 -7.68 -30.14
CA LYS A 288 20.35 -7.48 -28.95
C LYS A 288 19.76 -6.57 -27.88
N PHE A 289 18.55 -6.06 -28.09
CA PHE A 289 17.83 -5.28 -27.10
C PHE A 289 16.35 -5.69 -27.11
N THR A 290 15.64 -5.31 -26.07
CA THR A 290 14.22 -5.60 -25.90
C THR A 290 13.44 -4.33 -25.58
N ASP A 291 12.11 -4.41 -25.66
CA ASP A 291 11.24 -3.33 -25.22
C ASP A 291 11.38 -3.00 -23.73
N VAL A 292 11.90 -3.96 -22.93
CA VAL A 292 12.22 -3.75 -21.51
C VAL A 292 13.37 -2.75 -21.36
N ASP A 293 14.42 -2.85 -22.17
CA ASP A 293 15.55 -1.91 -22.15
C ASP A 293 15.06 -0.47 -22.37
N LEU A 294 14.24 -0.28 -23.41
CA LEU A 294 13.64 1.02 -23.72
C LEU A 294 12.74 1.49 -22.58
N SER A 295 11.85 0.64 -22.08
CA SER A 295 10.87 1.02 -21.07
C SER A 295 11.54 1.45 -19.76
N VAL A 296 12.47 0.64 -19.25
CA VAL A 296 13.20 0.91 -17.99
C VAL A 296 14.03 2.19 -18.10
N VAL A 297 14.79 2.37 -19.18
CA VAL A 297 15.67 3.55 -19.33
C VAL A 297 14.84 4.82 -19.54
N PHE A 298 13.76 4.77 -20.33
CA PHE A 298 12.89 5.94 -20.49
C PHE A 298 12.12 6.28 -19.21
N GLU A 299 11.75 5.31 -18.39
CA GLU A 299 11.13 5.58 -17.09
C GLU A 299 12.10 6.32 -16.16
N ASP A 300 13.34 5.83 -16.03
CA ASP A 300 14.39 6.48 -15.23
C ASP A 300 14.75 7.88 -15.75
N LEU A 301 14.91 8.04 -17.08
CA LEU A 301 15.17 9.34 -17.67
C LEU A 301 14.02 10.33 -17.44
N GLN A 302 12.77 9.90 -17.55
CA GLN A 302 11.61 10.75 -17.25
C GLN A 302 11.57 11.12 -15.77
N TYR A 303 11.83 10.15 -14.88
CA TYR A 303 11.94 10.39 -13.44
C TYR A 303 13.00 11.46 -13.12
N LYS A 304 14.21 11.31 -13.66
CA LYS A 304 15.30 12.30 -13.52
C LYS A 304 14.91 13.67 -14.09
N ALA A 305 14.33 13.70 -15.28
CA ALA A 305 13.91 14.93 -15.95
C ALA A 305 12.86 15.71 -15.15
N TYR A 306 11.82 15.03 -14.65
CA TYR A 306 10.80 15.66 -13.81
C TYR A 306 11.40 16.24 -12.52
N ARG A 307 12.23 15.46 -11.81
CA ARG A 307 12.86 15.90 -10.57
C ARG A 307 13.79 17.09 -10.78
N LYS A 308 14.66 17.03 -11.79
CA LYS A 308 15.60 18.11 -12.13
C LYS A 308 14.85 19.42 -12.36
N ASN A 309 13.82 19.41 -13.21
CA ASN A 309 13.10 20.64 -13.53
C ASN A 309 12.30 21.20 -12.33
N VAL A 310 11.69 20.34 -11.52
CA VAL A 310 10.97 20.80 -10.32
C VAL A 310 11.93 21.39 -9.28
N LEU A 311 13.09 20.77 -9.06
CA LEU A 311 14.08 21.24 -8.07
C LEU A 311 14.82 22.49 -8.53
N GLU A 312 15.23 22.57 -9.81
CA GLU A 312 16.02 23.68 -10.33
C GLU A 312 15.18 24.89 -10.73
N LYS A 313 14.01 24.66 -11.36
CA LYS A 313 13.18 25.74 -11.92
C LYS A 313 11.92 26.03 -11.11
N GLY A 314 11.54 25.17 -10.17
CA GLY A 314 10.31 25.33 -9.38
C GLY A 314 9.02 25.15 -10.20
N VAL A 315 9.11 24.62 -11.42
CA VAL A 315 7.99 24.49 -12.35
C VAL A 315 7.64 23.02 -12.59
N ARG A 316 6.35 22.69 -12.48
CA ARG A 316 5.78 21.35 -12.68
C ARG A 316 5.47 21.09 -14.16
N ALA A 317 5.16 19.83 -14.48
CA ALA A 317 4.90 19.34 -15.83
C ALA A 317 3.86 20.16 -16.63
N ASP A 318 2.86 20.72 -15.94
CA ASP A 318 1.77 21.52 -16.51
C ASP A 318 1.99 23.04 -16.37
N GLY A 319 3.20 23.46 -16.00
CA GLY A 319 3.59 24.88 -15.90
C GLY A 319 3.28 25.54 -14.56
N ARG A 320 2.67 24.82 -13.61
CA ARG A 320 2.35 25.35 -12.28
C ARG A 320 3.56 25.41 -11.35
N GLY A 321 3.56 26.38 -10.45
CA GLY A 321 4.46 26.41 -9.29
C GLY A 321 4.08 25.40 -8.21
N GLN A 322 4.89 25.34 -7.16
CA GLN A 322 4.70 24.40 -6.05
C GLN A 322 3.39 24.63 -5.28
N LYS A 323 2.97 25.90 -5.11
CA LYS A 323 1.80 26.31 -4.33
C LYS A 323 0.51 26.43 -5.17
N ASP A 324 0.61 26.30 -6.50
CA ASP A 324 -0.52 26.58 -7.39
C ASP A 324 -1.49 25.41 -7.49
N LEU A 325 -2.78 25.70 -7.26
CA LEU A 325 -3.87 24.78 -7.51
C LEU A 325 -4.27 24.78 -9.00
N ARG A 326 -4.84 23.67 -9.45
CA ARG A 326 -5.50 23.60 -10.78
C ARG A 326 -6.81 24.39 -10.74
N PRO A 327 -7.33 24.87 -11.89
CA PRO A 327 -8.65 25.50 -11.96
C PRO A 327 -9.73 24.66 -11.28
N LEU A 328 -10.59 25.34 -10.52
CA LEU A 328 -11.68 24.72 -9.76
C LEU A 328 -13.01 25.02 -10.43
N GLY A 329 -13.87 24.02 -10.51
CA GLY A 329 -15.26 24.15 -10.93
C GLY A 329 -16.14 23.36 -9.98
N ALA A 330 -17.26 23.94 -9.55
CA ALA A 330 -18.21 23.27 -8.69
C ALA A 330 -19.63 23.62 -9.09
N SER A 331 -20.54 22.66 -8.97
CA SER A 331 -21.98 22.88 -9.17
C SER A 331 -22.77 21.97 -8.24
N VAL A 332 -23.92 22.43 -7.79
CA VAL A 332 -24.85 21.67 -6.94
C VAL A 332 -26.21 21.54 -7.62
N GLY A 333 -26.99 20.52 -7.26
CA GLY A 333 -28.31 20.30 -7.85
C GLY A 333 -28.24 19.86 -9.33
N VAL A 334 -27.17 19.16 -9.70
CA VAL A 334 -26.90 18.74 -11.09
C VAL A 334 -27.79 17.61 -11.59
N LEU A 335 -28.50 16.92 -10.68
CA LEU A 335 -29.43 15.83 -11.00
C LEU A 335 -30.83 16.11 -10.42
N PRO A 336 -31.92 15.94 -11.21
CA PRO A 336 -33.26 16.43 -10.84
C PRO A 336 -34.08 15.55 -9.89
N ARG A 337 -33.62 14.35 -9.51
CA ARG A 337 -34.42 13.36 -8.74
C ARG A 337 -33.78 12.84 -7.46
N VAL A 338 -32.50 13.09 -7.25
CA VAL A 338 -31.76 12.59 -6.09
C VAL A 338 -31.88 13.59 -4.93
N HIS A 339 -31.70 13.14 -3.69
CA HIS A 339 -31.80 14.03 -2.53
C HIS A 339 -30.74 15.15 -2.54
N GLY A 340 -29.51 14.81 -2.93
CA GLY A 340 -28.44 15.77 -3.14
C GLY A 340 -27.54 15.35 -4.30
N SER A 341 -27.03 16.32 -5.05
CA SER A 341 -26.02 16.08 -6.07
C SER A 341 -25.06 17.25 -6.20
N ALA A 342 -23.80 16.95 -6.50
CA ALA A 342 -22.79 17.93 -6.80
C ALA A 342 -21.80 17.42 -7.84
N THR A 343 -21.24 18.31 -8.64
CA THR A 343 -20.00 18.07 -9.37
C THR A 343 -18.90 18.90 -8.77
N PHE A 344 -17.72 18.30 -8.68
CA PHE A 344 -16.50 19.02 -8.34
C PHE A 344 -15.41 18.65 -9.33
N GLN A 345 -14.77 19.67 -9.88
CA GLN A 345 -13.70 19.54 -10.85
C GLN A 345 -12.48 20.32 -10.39
N ARG A 346 -11.32 19.68 -10.47
CA ARG A 346 -10.01 20.26 -10.22
C ARG A 346 -9.07 19.90 -11.36
N GLY A 347 -8.97 20.78 -12.35
CA GLY A 347 -8.35 20.50 -13.64
C GLY A 347 -9.01 19.31 -14.35
N ASP A 348 -8.21 18.32 -14.76
CA ASP A 348 -8.71 17.13 -15.47
C ASP A 348 -9.35 16.07 -14.55
N THR A 349 -9.37 16.30 -13.23
CA THR A 349 -10.01 15.39 -12.27
C THR A 349 -11.41 15.92 -11.97
N GLN A 350 -12.44 15.12 -12.26
CA GLN A 350 -13.83 15.46 -11.98
C GLN A 350 -14.50 14.32 -11.20
N ASN A 351 -15.40 14.68 -10.30
CA ASN A 351 -16.33 13.74 -9.68
C ASN A 351 -17.78 14.22 -9.84
N ILE A 352 -18.69 13.25 -9.72
CA ILE A 352 -20.12 13.49 -9.51
C ILE A 352 -20.47 12.79 -8.20
N ALA A 353 -20.85 13.55 -7.19
CA ALA A 353 -21.31 13.04 -5.91
C ALA A 353 -22.84 13.04 -5.87
N ILE A 354 -23.41 11.94 -5.37
CA ILE A 354 -24.86 11.76 -5.18
C ILE A 354 -25.09 11.39 -3.73
N THR A 355 -26.00 12.11 -3.07
CA THR A 355 -26.37 11.88 -1.67
C THR A 355 -27.79 11.34 -1.60
N THR A 356 -27.96 10.31 -0.76
CA THR A 356 -29.26 9.70 -0.47
C THR A 356 -29.45 9.61 1.04
N LEU A 357 -30.61 10.06 1.52
CA LEU A 357 -31.02 9.94 2.92
C LEU A 357 -31.98 8.76 3.07
N GLY A 358 -31.89 8.07 4.20
CA GLY A 358 -32.76 6.95 4.55
C GLY A 358 -33.01 6.89 6.06
N PRO A 359 -34.06 6.18 6.50
CA PRO A 359 -34.32 5.96 7.92
C PRO A 359 -33.27 5.02 8.54
N THR A 360 -33.12 5.04 9.87
CA THR A 360 -32.11 4.24 10.60
C THR A 360 -32.16 2.74 10.32
N LYS A 361 -33.32 2.19 9.94
CA LYS A 361 -33.47 0.79 9.56
C LYS A 361 -32.69 0.39 8.29
N GLU A 362 -32.24 1.36 7.50
CA GLU A 362 -31.39 1.15 6.32
C GLU A 362 -29.89 1.24 6.66
N ALA A 363 -29.53 1.35 7.95
CA ALA A 363 -28.13 1.27 8.37
C ALA A 363 -27.51 -0.06 7.92
N GLN A 364 -26.26 -0.01 7.48
CA GLN A 364 -25.57 -1.19 7.00
C GLN A 364 -25.04 -1.98 8.20
N GLU A 365 -25.47 -3.24 8.34
CA GLU A 365 -24.91 -4.16 9.32
C GLU A 365 -23.48 -4.57 8.95
N MET A 366 -22.67 -4.81 9.99
CA MET A 366 -21.28 -5.24 9.90
C MET A 366 -21.06 -6.39 10.88
N ASP A 367 -20.19 -7.35 10.53
CA ASP A 367 -20.02 -8.56 11.34
C ASP A 367 -19.35 -8.30 12.70
N GLY A 368 -18.40 -7.37 12.76
CA GLY A 368 -17.69 -6.98 13.99
C GLY A 368 -16.97 -8.14 14.67
N LEU A 369 -16.19 -8.96 13.94
CA LEU A 369 -15.58 -10.18 14.49
C LEU A 369 -14.55 -9.92 15.60
N THR A 370 -13.80 -8.83 15.48
CA THR A 370 -12.84 -8.35 16.48
C THR A 370 -13.48 -7.50 17.57
N GLY A 371 -14.80 -7.31 17.57
CA GLY A 371 -15.50 -6.34 18.40
C GLY A 371 -15.82 -5.04 17.66
N GLY A 372 -16.24 -4.02 18.41
CA GLY A 372 -16.52 -2.68 17.87
C GLY A 372 -17.89 -2.51 17.24
N ALA A 373 -18.01 -1.55 16.32
CA ALA A 373 -19.27 -1.20 15.69
C ALA A 373 -19.82 -2.35 14.84
N THR A 374 -21.08 -2.71 15.06
CA THR A 374 -21.82 -3.75 14.31
C THR A 374 -22.75 -3.18 13.25
N SER A 375 -22.81 -1.85 13.12
CA SER A 375 -23.54 -1.17 12.06
C SER A 375 -22.94 0.20 11.76
N LYS A 376 -23.17 0.71 10.54
CA LYS A 376 -22.82 2.08 10.14
C LYS A 376 -24.00 2.77 9.47
N SER A 377 -24.23 4.03 9.84
CA SER A 377 -25.27 4.88 9.28
C SER A 377 -24.76 5.77 8.13
N PHE A 378 -23.46 6.09 8.13
CA PHE A 378 -22.80 6.80 7.05
C PHE A 378 -22.12 5.81 6.10
N ILE A 379 -22.50 5.86 4.83
CA ILE A 379 -22.02 4.96 3.79
C ILE A 379 -21.46 5.80 2.65
N LEU A 380 -20.20 5.57 2.30
CA LEU A 380 -19.53 6.22 1.18
C LEU A 380 -19.08 5.17 0.17
N HIS A 381 -19.68 5.19 -1.02
CA HIS A 381 -19.26 4.34 -2.14
C HIS A 381 -18.46 5.18 -3.15
N TYR A 382 -17.31 4.65 -3.55
CA TYR A 382 -16.47 5.24 -4.59
C TYR A 382 -16.40 4.31 -5.79
N ASN A 383 -16.80 4.80 -6.96
CA ASN A 383 -16.75 4.07 -8.22
C ASN A 383 -15.76 4.76 -9.16
N PHE A 384 -14.83 3.98 -9.73
CA PHE A 384 -13.83 4.47 -10.68
C PHE A 384 -14.00 3.79 -12.03
N PRO A 385 -14.92 4.28 -12.89
CA PRO A 385 -15.21 3.62 -14.15
C PRO A 385 -14.05 3.77 -15.15
N PRO A 386 -13.85 2.82 -16.08
CA PRO A 386 -12.69 2.83 -16.98
C PRO A 386 -12.68 4.04 -17.93
N PHE A 387 -13.86 4.59 -18.27
CA PHE A 387 -13.96 5.80 -19.07
C PHE A 387 -13.35 7.04 -18.37
N SER A 388 -13.20 7.04 -17.04
CA SER A 388 -12.61 8.18 -16.31
C SER A 388 -11.16 8.43 -16.68
N VAL A 389 -10.47 7.42 -17.20
CA VAL A 389 -9.10 7.49 -17.72
C VAL A 389 -9.01 7.25 -19.22
N GLY A 390 -10.16 7.19 -19.92
CA GLY A 390 -10.23 6.91 -21.35
C GLY A 390 -9.85 5.46 -21.71
N ALA A 391 -10.04 4.51 -20.80
CA ALA A 391 -9.73 3.10 -21.02
C ALA A 391 -11.00 2.23 -21.14
N ILE A 392 -10.81 0.97 -21.49
CA ILE A 392 -11.83 -0.09 -21.48
C ILE A 392 -11.54 -1.06 -20.33
N GLY A 393 -12.56 -1.62 -19.68
CA GLY A 393 -12.40 -2.51 -18.53
C GLY A 393 -13.74 -3.02 -18.00
N ARG A 394 -13.70 -3.98 -17.07
CA ARG A 394 -14.87 -4.49 -16.34
C ARG A 394 -14.99 -3.83 -14.98
#